data_AF-A0A7C2LJQ7-F1
#
_entry.id   AF-A0A7C2LJQ7-F1
#
_cell.length_a   1.000
_cell.length_b   1.000
_cell.length_c   1.000
_cell.angle_alpha   90.00
_cell.angle_beta   90.00
_cell.angle_gamma   90.00
#
_symmetry.space_group_name_H-M   'P 1'
#
loop_
_entity.id
_entity.type
_entity.pdbx_description
1 polymer ?
#
loop_
_entity_poly.entity_id
_entity_poly.type
_entity_poly.pdbx_seq_one_letter_code
_entity_poly.pdbx_strand_id
1 'polypeptide(L)'
;MPAHPLAPIEKIDPELFARIGRTREFVYADGALPAKVKYLIALALDAAHGAADGVASLARMAKEHGATMEEIAETIRVTNYIAGVGAVYTAARGLAAL
;
A
#
# COMPACT_ATOMS: atom_id res chain seq x y z
N MET A 1 -9.47 -15.29 10.92
CA MET A 1 -8.51 -14.41 10.25
C MET A 1 -8.43 -14.85 8.80
N PRO A 2 -8.50 -13.94 7.80
CA PRO A 2 -8.25 -14.32 6.42
C PRO A 2 -6.85 -14.93 6.29
N ALA A 3 -6.69 -15.90 5.40
CA ALA A 3 -5.39 -16.52 5.15
C ALA A 3 -4.37 -15.48 4.65
N HIS A 4 -3.09 -15.66 4.98
CA HIS A 4 -2.03 -14.78 4.52
C HIS A 4 -2.03 -14.72 2.98
N PRO A 5 -1.99 -13.53 2.33
CA PRO A 5 -2.10 -13.42 0.87
C PRO A 5 -1.06 -14.23 0.09
N LEU A 6 0.13 -14.42 0.68
CA LEU A 6 1.23 -15.20 0.11
C LEU A 6 1.26 -16.66 0.57
N ALA A 7 0.24 -17.19 1.23
CA ALA A 7 0.19 -18.60 1.66
C ALA A 7 0.41 -19.60 0.51
N PRO A 8 -0.07 -19.37 -0.74
CA PRO A 8 0.28 -20.23 -1.87
C PRO A 8 1.78 -20.22 -2.17
N ILE A 9 2.44 -19.06 -2.06
CA ILE A 9 3.89 -18.90 -2.28
C ILE A 9 4.68 -19.60 -1.18
N GLU A 10 4.29 -19.43 0.08
CA GLU A 10 4.94 -20.11 1.22
C GLU A 10 4.99 -21.63 1.05
N LYS A 11 3.93 -22.23 0.48
CA LYS A 11 3.85 -23.68 0.23
C LYS A 11 4.78 -24.17 -0.88
N ILE A 12 5.03 -23.35 -1.91
CA ILE A 12 5.81 -23.76 -3.09
C ILE A 12 7.26 -23.24 -3.05
N ASP A 13 7.50 -22.15 -2.34
CA ASP A 13 8.79 -21.48 -2.18
C ASP A 13 8.86 -20.71 -0.84
N PRO A 14 9.15 -21.42 0.27
CA PRO A 14 9.21 -20.81 1.60
C PRO A 14 10.39 -19.84 1.76
N GLU A 15 11.47 -20.00 0.98
CA GLU A 15 12.61 -19.08 1.05
C GLU A 15 12.26 -17.72 0.45
N LEU A 16 11.58 -17.70 -0.71
CA LEU A 16 11.07 -16.48 -1.31
C LEU A 16 10.09 -15.77 -0.37
N PHE A 17 9.15 -16.52 0.23
CA PHE A 17 8.23 -15.97 1.22
C PHE A 17 8.96 -15.26 2.37
N ALA A 18 9.96 -15.93 2.96
CA ALA A 18 10.73 -15.37 4.07
C ALA A 18 11.55 -14.14 3.64
N ARG A 19 12.11 -14.13 2.42
CA ARG A 19 12.83 -12.98 1.87
C ARG A 19 11.91 -11.79 1.63
N ILE A 20 10.72 -12.00 1.07
CA ILE A 20 9.72 -10.95 0.87
C ILE A 20 9.29 -10.35 2.21
N GLY A 21 9.04 -11.19 3.23
CA GLY A 21 8.68 -10.75 4.57
C GLY A 21 9.73 -9.81 5.18
N ARG A 22 11.00 -10.25 5.21
CA ARG A 22 12.11 -9.44 5.72
C ARG A 22 12.31 -8.14 4.95
N THR A 23 12.20 -8.18 3.61
CA THR A 23 12.31 -6.96 2.79
C THR A 23 11.17 -5.99 3.11
N ARG A 24 9.94 -6.48 3.30
CA ARG A 24 8.79 -5.65 3.68
C ARG A 24 9.04 -4.97 5.03
N GLU A 25 9.51 -5.70 6.03
CA GLU A 25 9.86 -5.15 7.35
C GLU A 25 10.93 -4.05 7.23
N PHE A 26 12.01 -4.32 6.48
CA PHE A 26 13.09 -3.35 6.27
C PHE A 26 12.59 -2.07 5.57
N VAL A 27 11.79 -2.19 4.51
CA VAL A 27 11.31 -1.04 3.73
C VAL A 27 10.43 -0.14 4.58
N TYR A 28 9.51 -0.72 5.38
CA TYR A 28 8.50 0.05 6.12
C TYR A 28 8.90 0.41 7.56
N ALA A 29 10.00 -0.10 8.10
CA ALA A 29 10.53 0.33 9.39
C ALA A 29 10.71 1.86 9.46
N ASP A 30 10.42 2.47 10.61
CA ASP A 30 10.64 3.91 10.80
C ASP A 30 12.11 4.30 10.59
N GLY A 31 12.32 5.50 10.04
CA GLY A 31 13.64 6.08 9.80
C GLY A 31 13.53 7.57 9.50
N ALA A 32 14.30 8.07 8.52
CA ALA A 32 14.19 9.47 8.08
C ALA A 32 12.77 9.83 7.60
N LEU A 33 12.04 8.85 7.06
CA LEU A 33 10.61 8.94 6.81
C LEU A 33 9.88 8.01 7.80
N PRO A 34 8.83 8.49 8.48
CA PRO A 34 7.96 7.62 9.26
C PRO A 34 7.29 6.56 8.39
N ALA A 35 6.97 5.41 8.96
CA ALA A 35 6.32 4.28 8.29
C ALA A 35 5.04 4.72 7.54
N LYS A 36 4.22 5.57 8.16
CA LYS A 36 3.00 6.10 7.53
C LYS A 36 3.27 6.81 6.20
N VAL A 37 4.35 7.58 6.11
CA VAL A 37 4.71 8.31 4.89
C VAL A 37 5.14 7.33 3.80
N LYS A 38 5.88 6.28 4.16
CA LYS A 38 6.28 5.23 3.21
C LYS A 38 5.07 4.47 2.66
N TYR A 39 4.07 4.17 3.49
CA TYR A 39 2.83 3.56 3.03
C TYR A 39 2.02 4.49 2.13
N LEU A 40 1.98 5.80 2.41
CA LEU A 40 1.33 6.78 1.53
C LEU A 40 2.03 6.85 0.16
N ILE A 41 3.37 6.85 0.12
CA ILE A 41 4.14 6.79 -1.13
C ILE A 41 3.78 5.51 -1.91
N ALA A 42 3.80 4.35 -1.25
CA ALA A 42 3.44 3.09 -1.90
C ALA A 42 2.00 3.12 -2.43
N LEU A 43 1.05 3.65 -1.65
CA LEU A 43 -0.35 3.79 -2.06
C LEU A 43 -0.47 4.66 -3.31
N ALA A 44 0.28 5.75 -3.40
CA ALA A 44 0.32 6.60 -4.57
C ALA A 44 0.80 5.84 -5.82
N LEU A 45 1.85 5.02 -5.66
CA LEU A 45 2.36 4.19 -6.75
C LEU A 45 1.35 3.14 -7.19
N ASP A 46 0.67 2.45 -6.28
CA ASP A 46 -0.35 1.47 -6.64
C ASP A 46 -1.57 2.10 -7.30
N ALA A 47 -1.99 3.29 -6.85
CA ALA A 47 -3.02 4.06 -7.50
C ALA A 47 -2.61 4.45 -8.93
N ALA A 48 -1.37 4.92 -9.13
CA ALA A 48 -0.85 5.28 -10.45
C ALA A 48 -0.74 4.07 -11.41
N HIS A 49 -0.45 2.87 -10.89
CA HIS A 49 -0.35 1.64 -11.68
C HIS A 49 -1.70 0.93 -11.91
N GLY A 50 -2.81 1.44 -11.38
CA GLY A 50 -4.11 0.79 -11.54
C GLY A 50 -4.38 -0.39 -10.59
N ALA A 51 -3.58 -0.54 -9.53
CA ALA A 51 -3.64 -1.65 -8.59
C ALA A 51 -4.57 -1.37 -7.39
N ALA A 52 -5.89 -1.52 -7.60
CA ALA A 52 -6.90 -1.20 -6.57
C ALA A 52 -6.77 -2.03 -5.28
N ASP A 53 -6.46 -3.33 -5.37
CA ASP A 53 -6.26 -4.18 -4.19
C ASP A 53 -5.01 -3.78 -3.39
N GLY A 54 -3.98 -3.33 -4.11
CA GLY A 54 -2.76 -2.76 -3.54
C GLY A 54 -3.04 -1.46 -2.78
N VAL A 55 -3.80 -0.53 -3.37
CA VAL A 55 -4.31 0.66 -2.68
C VAL A 55 -5.05 0.28 -1.40
N ALA A 56 -5.97 -0.69 -1.46
CA ALA A 56 -6.75 -1.10 -0.28
C ALA A 56 -5.84 -1.64 0.84
N SER A 57 -4.86 -2.47 0.48
CA SER A 57 -3.88 -3.01 1.44
C SER A 57 -3.04 -1.91 2.07
N LEU A 58 -2.47 -1.02 1.25
CA LEU A 58 -1.57 0.04 1.70
C LEU A 58 -2.29 1.14 2.47
N ALA A 59 -3.56 1.43 2.15
CA ALA A 59 -4.38 2.36 2.92
C ALA A 59 -4.64 1.84 4.34
N ARG A 60 -4.91 0.53 4.51
CA ARG A 60 -5.02 -0.08 5.85
C ARG A 60 -3.71 0.05 6.62
N MET A 61 -2.59 -0.30 6.00
CA MET A 61 -1.27 -0.22 6.65
C MET A 61 -0.90 1.22 7.02
N ALA A 62 -1.19 2.19 6.15
CA ALA A 62 -0.98 3.61 6.44
C ALA A 62 -1.78 4.03 7.68
N LYS A 63 -3.08 3.67 7.75
CA LYS A 63 -3.95 3.97 8.90
C LYS A 63 -3.48 3.30 10.18
N GLU A 64 -3.06 2.04 10.13
CA GLU A 64 -2.50 1.32 11.26
C GLU A 64 -1.23 2.01 11.82
N HIS A 65 -0.49 2.72 10.97
CA HIS A 65 0.68 3.53 11.36
C HIS A 65 0.34 5.02 11.60
N GLY A 66 -0.94 5.34 11.78
CA GLY A 66 -1.40 6.68 12.18
C GLY A 66 -1.59 7.67 11.02
N ALA A 67 -1.69 7.19 9.77
CA ALA A 67 -2.13 8.05 8.68
C ALA A 67 -3.62 8.38 8.80
N THR A 68 -4.00 9.62 8.52
CA THR A 68 -5.42 10.03 8.47
C THR A 68 -6.01 9.87 7.08
N MET A 69 -7.35 9.90 6.98
CA MET A 69 -8.02 9.88 5.67
C MET A 69 -7.73 11.15 4.87
N GLU A 70 -7.48 12.27 5.55
CA GLU A 70 -7.06 13.53 4.93
C GLU A 70 -5.68 13.38 4.30
N GLU A 71 -4.69 12.79 5.00
CA GLU A 71 -3.36 12.52 4.43
C GLU A 71 -3.43 11.60 3.20
N ILE A 72 -4.32 10.58 3.22
CA ILE A 72 -4.59 9.73 2.06
C ILE A 72 -5.21 10.53 0.90
N ALA A 73 -6.19 11.39 1.19
CA ALA A 73 -6.84 12.22 0.17
C ALA A 73 -5.85 13.21 -0.46
N GLU A 74 -4.96 13.81 0.32
CA GLU A 74 -3.90 14.69 -0.20
C GLU A 74 -2.89 13.93 -1.05
N THR A 75 -2.52 12.71 -0.63
CA THR A 75 -1.67 11.82 -1.41
C THR A 75 -2.30 11.53 -2.78
N ILE A 76 -3.59 11.17 -2.82
CA ILE A 76 -4.32 10.91 -4.08
C ILE A 76 -4.40 12.17 -4.94
N ARG A 77 -4.53 13.37 -4.35
CA ARG A 77 -4.51 14.64 -5.08
C ARG A 77 -3.19 14.83 -5.82
N VAL A 78 -2.06 14.55 -5.16
CA VAL A 78 -0.73 14.60 -5.80
C VAL A 78 -0.62 13.52 -6.88
N THR A 79 -1.06 12.30 -6.61
CA THR A 79 -1.05 11.21 -7.60
C THR A 79 -1.86 11.55 -8.85
N ASN A 80 -3.04 12.17 -8.70
CA ASN A 80 -3.84 12.63 -9.83
C ASN A 80 -3.11 13.67 -10.68
N TYR A 81 -2.39 14.60 -10.04
CA TYR A 81 -1.62 15.61 -10.77
C TYR A 81 -0.51 14.98 -11.61
N ILE A 82 0.14 13.93 -11.11
CA ILE A 82 1.27 13.27 -11.79
C ILE A 82 0.83 12.20 -12.79
N ALA A 83 -0.17 11.38 -12.46
CA ALA A 83 -0.57 10.19 -13.21
C ALA A 83 -1.96 10.29 -13.87
N GLY A 84 -2.69 11.38 -13.64
CA GLY A 84 -4.01 11.62 -14.21
C GLY A 84 -5.17 10.93 -13.47
N VAL A 85 -6.38 11.15 -13.99
CA VAL A 85 -7.64 10.79 -13.32
C VAL A 85 -7.81 9.28 -13.11
N GLY A 86 -7.16 8.44 -13.92
CA GLY A 86 -7.19 6.99 -13.75
C GLY A 86 -6.70 6.53 -12.37
N ALA A 87 -5.74 7.26 -11.79
CA ALA A 87 -5.26 6.99 -10.43
C ALA A 87 -6.34 7.27 -9.37
N VAL A 88 -7.20 8.28 -9.58
CA VAL A 88 -8.30 8.60 -8.66
C VAL A 88 -9.36 7.50 -8.67
N TYR A 89 -9.73 7.00 -9.86
CA TYR A 89 -10.68 5.88 -9.97
C TYR A 89 -10.13 4.61 -9.33
N THR A 90 -8.85 4.33 -9.54
CA THR A 90 -8.16 3.21 -8.89
C THR A 90 -8.17 3.36 -7.38
N ALA A 91 -7.83 4.56 -6.89
CA ALA A 91 -7.84 4.86 -5.47
C ALA A 91 -9.24 4.68 -4.88
N ALA A 92 -10.28 5.23 -5.51
CA ALA A 92 -11.66 5.10 -5.08
C ALA A 92 -12.11 3.63 -4.97
N ARG A 93 -11.76 2.78 -5.94
CA ARG A 93 -12.05 1.34 -5.89
C ARG A 93 -11.35 0.65 -4.73
N GLY A 94 -10.08 0.98 -4.47
CA GLY A 94 -9.34 0.41 -3.35
C GLY A 94 -9.89 0.86 -1.99
N LEU A 95 -10.22 2.14 -1.85
CA LEU A 95 -10.76 2.71 -0.61
C LEU A 95 -12.18 2.24 -0.30
N ALA A 96 -12.98 1.85 -1.29
CA ALA A 96 -14.31 1.28 -1.07
C ALA A 96 -14.28 -0.07 -0.32
N ALA A 97 -13.11 -0.71 -0.23
CA ALA A 97 -12.90 -1.97 0.48
C ALA A 97 -12.28 -1.80 1.89
N LEU A 98 -12.22 -0.57 2.42
CA LEU A 98 -11.69 -0.25 3.75
C LEU A 98 -12.71 -0.43 4.88
#